data_AF-A0A3P1WR41-F1
#
_entry.id   AF-A0A3P1WR41-F1
#
_cell.length_a   1.000
_cell.length_b   1.000
_cell.length_c   1.000
_cell.angle_alpha   90.00
_cell.angle_beta   90.00
_cell.angle_gamma   90.00
#
_symmetry.space_group_name_H-M   'P 1'
#
loop_
_entity.id
_entity.type
_entity.pdbx_description
1 polymer ?
#
loop_
_entity_poly.entity_id
_entity_poly.type
_entity_poly.pdbx_seq_one_letter_code
_entity_poly.pdbx_strand_id
1 'polypeptide(L)'
;MKRRHDPIAVRMGQGPMQFVWHGRLYRVTEIQGRWSRSAQWWMTPELVGDLLDEQEVWRVEAGTSAARRGIYELTHAVGDEEWFLTGVHD
;
A
#
# COMPACT_ATOMS: atom_id res chain seq x y z
N MET A 1 16.09 -5.23 0.38
CA MET A 1 14.75 -4.64 0.58
C MET A 1 14.36 -4.80 2.04
N LYS A 2 14.03 -3.71 2.73
CA LYS A 2 13.47 -3.78 4.09
C LYS A 2 11.95 -3.66 3.98
N ARG A 3 11.23 -4.71 4.33
CA ARG A 3 9.79 -4.57 4.58
C ARG A 3 9.63 -3.82 5.89
N ARG A 4 8.98 -2.67 5.84
CA ARG A 4 8.54 -1.94 7.04
C ARG A 4 7.03 -2.09 7.13
N HIS A 5 6.43 -1.82 8.27
CA HIS A 5 4.97 -1.69 8.36
C HIS A 5 4.75 -0.34 9.03
N ASP A 6 5.27 0.71 8.38
CA ASP A 6 5.16 2.07 8.90
C ASP A 6 3.76 2.59 8.57
N PRO A 7 2.97 3.04 9.56
CA PRO A 7 1.67 3.64 9.29
C PRO A 7 1.84 4.93 8.49
N ILE A 8 1.01 5.12 7.48
CA ILE A 8 1.02 6.26 6.58
C ILE A 8 -0.39 6.79 6.38
N ALA A 9 -0.51 8.11 6.23
CA ALA A 9 -1.77 8.71 5.80
C ALA A 9 -1.78 8.75 4.26
N VAL A 10 -2.75 8.07 3.63
CA VAL A 10 -2.90 8.03 2.18
C VAL A 10 -4.14 8.81 1.76
N ARG A 11 -4.00 9.65 0.73
CA ARG A 11 -5.13 10.32 0.10
C ARG A 11 -5.54 9.54 -1.15
N MET A 12 -6.74 8.99 -1.09
CA MET A 12 -7.36 8.23 -2.17
C MET A 12 -8.17 9.14 -3.10
N GLY A 13 -8.18 8.79 -4.39
CA GLY A 13 -9.11 9.28 -5.41
C GLY A 13 -9.66 8.09 -6.19
N GLN A 14 -9.29 7.96 -7.47
CA GLN A 14 -9.45 6.71 -8.23
C GLN A 14 -8.37 5.66 -7.89
N GLY A 15 -7.40 6.06 -7.06
CA GLY A 15 -6.29 5.28 -6.55
C GLY A 15 -5.47 6.14 -5.58
N PRO A 16 -4.38 5.64 -5.00
CA PRO A 16 -3.51 6.41 -4.12
C PRO A 16 -2.89 7.59 -4.89
N MET A 17 -3.24 8.82 -4.50
CA MET A 17 -2.75 10.04 -5.16
C MET A 17 -1.56 10.65 -4.43
N GLN A 18 -1.57 10.60 -3.10
CA GLN A 18 -0.54 11.18 -2.24
C GLN A 18 -0.48 10.40 -0.93
N PHE A 19 0.67 10.37 -0.28
CA PHE A 19 0.78 9.82 1.06
C PHE A 19 1.82 10.58 1.90
N VAL A 20 1.65 10.56 3.21
CA VAL A 20 2.60 11.15 4.15
C VAL A 20 3.41 10.05 4.82
N TRP A 21 4.73 10.12 4.71
CA TRP A 21 5.67 9.20 5.35
C TRP A 21 6.77 9.97 6.06
N HIS A 22 7.01 9.69 7.35
CA HIS A 22 8.00 10.39 8.18
C HIS A 22 7.86 11.93 8.15
N GLY A 23 6.62 12.45 8.14
CA GLY A 23 6.35 13.89 8.09
C GLY A 23 6.60 14.56 6.74
N ARG A 24 6.87 13.78 5.68
CA ARG A 24 7.05 14.28 4.31
C ARG A 24 5.90 13.81 3.42
N LEU A 25 5.42 14.72 2.58
CA LEU A 25 4.37 14.43 1.59
C LEU A 25 5.00 13.89 0.30
N TYR A 26 4.62 12.69 -0.08
CA TYR A 26 4.96 12.04 -1.34
C TYR A 26 3.76 12.12 -2.27
N ARG A 27 4.00 12.60 -3.49
CA ARG A 27 2.97 12.63 -4.54
C ARG A 27 3.17 11.44 -5.47
N VAL A 28 2.12 10.65 -5.65
CA VAL A 28 2.11 9.56 -6.61
C VAL A 28 2.07 10.15 -8.01
N THR A 29 3.00 9.71 -8.85
CA THR A 29 3.12 10.13 -10.24
C THR A 29 2.63 9.06 -11.19
N GLU A 30 2.80 7.79 -10.83
CA GLU A 30 2.34 6.64 -11.61
C GLU A 30 1.95 5.48 -10.69
N ILE A 31 0.91 4.73 -11.06
CA ILE A 31 0.54 3.49 -10.39
C ILE A 31 1.11 2.34 -11.24
N GLN A 32 2.10 1.65 -10.70
CA GLN A 32 2.77 0.53 -11.39
C GLN A 32 1.95 -0.75 -11.33
N GLY A 33 1.15 -0.93 -10.26
CA GLY A 33 0.32 -2.11 -10.13
C GLY A 33 -0.54 -2.08 -8.87
N ARG A 34 -1.63 -2.84 -8.93
CA ARG A 34 -2.57 -3.06 -7.83
C ARG A 34 -2.88 -4.55 -7.81
N TRP A 35 -2.76 -5.18 -6.65
CA TRP A 35 -3.18 -6.57 -6.46
C TRP A 35 -3.69 -6.78 -5.05
N SER A 36 -4.72 -7.62 -4.90
CA SER A 36 -5.13 -8.12 -3.59
C SER A 36 -4.21 -9.28 -3.20
N ARG A 37 -3.75 -9.27 -1.95
CA ARG A 37 -3.04 -10.38 -1.35
C ARG A 37 -3.99 -11.07 -0.40
N SER A 38 -4.71 -12.07 -0.90
CA SER A 38 -5.55 -12.93 -0.05
C SER A 38 -4.65 -13.64 0.96
N ALA A 39 -4.96 -13.48 2.24
CA ALA A 39 -4.30 -14.21 3.30
C ALA A 39 -4.52 -15.71 3.07
N GLN A 40 -3.45 -16.39 2.64
CA GLN A 40 -3.24 -17.83 2.86
C GLN A 40 -4.11 -18.76 2.03
N TRP A 41 -3.69 -19.02 0.78
CA TRP A 41 -4.24 -20.03 -0.12
C TRP A 41 -4.19 -21.48 0.42
N TRP A 42 -3.55 -21.73 1.57
CA TRP A 42 -3.53 -23.02 2.27
C TRP A 42 -4.62 -23.17 3.35
N MET A 43 -5.44 -22.14 3.59
CA MET A 43 -6.62 -22.28 4.45
C MET A 43 -7.86 -22.59 3.61
N THR A 44 -8.58 -23.63 4.01
CA THR A 44 -9.79 -24.11 3.33
C THR A 44 -10.84 -22.99 3.31
N PRO A 45 -11.49 -22.70 2.15
CA PRO A 45 -12.45 -21.60 2.01
C PRO A 45 -13.65 -21.68 2.98
N GLU A 46 -13.90 -22.85 3.57
CA GLU A 46 -14.98 -23.11 4.53
C GLU A 46 -14.76 -22.46 5.91
N LEU A 47 -13.52 -22.06 6.25
CA LEU A 47 -13.18 -21.45 7.54
C LEU A 47 -13.14 -19.92 7.48
N VAL A 48 -13.21 -19.33 6.28
CA VAL A 48 -12.95 -17.90 6.03
C VAL A 48 -14.14 -17.28 5.28
N GLY A 49 -15.32 -17.30 5.89
CA GLY A 49 -16.50 -16.65 5.28
C GLY A 49 -16.25 -15.15 5.09
N ASP A 50 -16.55 -14.60 3.90
CA ASP A 50 -16.59 -13.19 3.39
C ASP A 50 -15.58 -12.14 3.92
N LEU A 51 -14.68 -12.53 4.82
CA LEU A 51 -13.72 -11.74 5.59
C LEU A 51 -12.34 -12.39 5.48
N LEU A 52 -11.98 -12.85 4.27
CA LEU A 52 -10.56 -12.93 3.97
C LEU A 52 -10.04 -11.53 4.25
N ASP A 53 -9.05 -11.43 5.12
CA ASP A 53 -8.27 -10.23 5.41
C ASP A 53 -7.51 -9.87 4.10
N GLU A 54 -8.26 -9.45 3.10
CA GLU A 54 -7.79 -9.16 1.75
C GLU A 54 -6.97 -7.89 1.91
N GLN A 55 -5.66 -8.06 1.98
CA GLN A 55 -4.78 -6.90 2.02
C GLN A 55 -4.58 -6.43 0.60
N GLU A 56 -5.06 -5.24 0.32
CA GLU A 56 -4.90 -4.62 -0.97
C GLU A 56 -3.52 -3.96 -1.03
N VAL A 57 -2.73 -4.37 -2.03
CA VAL A 57 -1.38 -3.86 -2.25
C VAL A 57 -1.35 -2.99 -3.49
N TRP A 58 -0.85 -1.77 -3.31
CA TRP A 58 -0.63 -0.79 -4.36
C TRP A 58 0.85 -0.51 -4.50
N ARG A 59 1.38 -0.76 -5.70
CA ARG A 59 2.72 -0.32 -6.07
C ARG A 59 2.62 0.98 -6.85
N VAL A 60 3.28 2.01 -6.35
CA VAL A 60 3.21 3.37 -6.91
C VAL A 60 4.61 3.95 -7.06
N GLU A 61 4.83 4.67 -8.14
CA GLU A 61 5.96 5.59 -8.22
C GLU A 61 5.55 6.90 -7.55
N ALA A 62 6.34 7.36 -6.60
CA ALA A 62 6.09 8.62 -5.92
C ALA A 62 7.38 9.42 -5.70
N GLY A 63 7.25 10.73 -5.57
CA GLY A 63 8.37 11.61 -5.28
C GLY A 63 7.94 12.75 -4.36
N THR A 64 8.92 13.35 -3.70
CA THR A 64 8.75 14.66 -3.06
C THR A 64 9.40 15.71 -3.94
N SER A 65 9.09 16.99 -3.74
CA SER A 65 9.79 18.07 -4.46
C SER A 65 11.30 18.09 -4.20
N ALA A 66 11.76 17.51 -3.09
CA ALA A 66 13.16 17.53 -2.66
C ALA A 66 13.88 16.17 -2.81
N ALA A 67 13.16 15.08 -3.08
CA ALA A 67 13.71 13.73 -3.12
C ALA A 67 13.47 13.09 -4.49
N ARG A 68 14.42 12.25 -4.92
CA ARG A 68 14.31 11.46 -6.13
C ARG A 68 13.03 10.61 -6.08
N ARG A 69 12.39 10.44 -7.24
CA ARG A 69 11.25 9.53 -7.38
C ARG A 69 11.70 8.10 -7.10
N GLY A 70 10.90 7.37 -6.35
CA GLY A 70 11.12 5.97 -6.02
C GLY A 70 9.81 5.19 -6.11
N ILE A 71 9.89 3.88 -6.03
CA ILE A 71 8.71 3.01 -6.03
C ILE A 71 8.38 2.61 -4.59
N TYR A 72 7.11 2.73 -4.23
CA TYR A 72 6.57 2.50 -2.90
C TYR A 72 5.46 1.45 -2.98
N GLU A 73 5.43 0.56 -2.01
CA GLU A 73 4.37 -0.43 -1.85
C GLU A 73 3.52 -0.04 -0.64
N LEU A 74 2.29 0.37 -0.91
CA LEU A 74 1.28 0.75 0.07
C LEU A 74 0.33 -0.41 0.25
N THR A 75 0.02 -0.76 1.48
CA THR A 75 -0.92 -1.85 1.80
C THR A 75 -1.96 -1.36 2.76
N HIS A 76 -3.22 -1.72 2.54
CA HIS A 76 -4.27 -1.57 3.54
C HIS A 76 -5.10 -2.85 3.61
N ALA A 77 -5.71 -3.11 4.76
CA ALA A 77 -6.70 -4.17 4.85
C ALA A 77 -8.02 -3.70 4.21
N VAL A 78 -8.68 -4.56 3.45
CA VAL A 78 -10.00 -4.26 2.88
C VAL A 78 -11.01 -4.08 4.02
N GLY A 79 -11.67 -2.92 4.05
CA GLY A 79 -12.58 -2.54 5.13
C GLY A 79 -11.92 -1.75 6.27
N ASP A 80 -10.59 -1.60 6.24
CA ASP A 80 -9.85 -0.79 7.19
C ASP A 80 -9.38 0.53 6.55
N GLU A 81 -9.36 1.60 7.35
CA GLU A 81 -8.90 2.91 6.89
C GLU A 81 -7.38 3.08 7.06
N GLU A 82 -6.71 2.14 7.74
CA GLU A 82 -5.30 2.21 8.03
C GLU A 82 -4.43 1.73 6.87
N TRP A 83 -3.48 2.58 6.48
CA TRP A 83 -2.52 2.29 5.42
C TRP A 83 -1.13 2.14 5.99
N PHE A 84 -0.39 1.20 5.42
CA PHE A 84 0.99 0.91 5.78
C PHE A 84 1.89 0.98 4.57
N LEU A 85 3.09 1.55 4.75
CA LEU A 85 4.15 1.44 3.78
C LEU A 85 4.92 0.14 4.03
N THR A 86 4.82 -0.81 3.09
CA THR A 86 5.44 -2.13 3.20
C THR A 86 6.72 -2.32 2.42
N GLY A 87 6.96 -1.51 1.40
CA GLY A 87 8.16 -1.63 0.57
C GLY A 87 8.58 -0.29 0.00
N VAL A 88 9.89 -0.10 -0.09
CA VAL A 88 10.53 1.05 -0.76
C VAL A 88 11.61 0.52 -1.68
N HIS A 89 11.56 0.93 -2.94
CA HIS A 89 12.51 0.56 -4.00
C HIS A 89 13.10 1.86 -4.57
N ASP A 90 14.43 1.89 -4.72
CA ASP A 90 15.22 3.01 -5.26
C ASP A 90 15.41 2.89 -6.78
#